data_AF-A0A954RAM1-F1
#
_entry.id   AF-A0A954RAM1-F1
#
_cell.length_a   1.000
_cell.length_b   1.000
_cell.length_c   1.000
_cell.angle_alpha   90.00
_cell.angle_beta   90.00
_cell.angle_gamma   90.00
#
_symmetry.space_group_name_H-M   'P 1'
#
loop_
_entity.id
_entity.type
_entity.pdbx_description
1 polymer ?
#
loop_
_entity_poly.entity_id
_entity_poly.type
_entity_poly.pdbx_seq_one_letter_code
_entity_poly.pdbx_strand_id
1 'polypeptide(L)'
;MSSHRSRGFTLVELLVVIAIIAILIALLLPAVQQAREAARRSQCRNNMKQLGLALHNYHDSNQCFPPNSHGNATNLPNGFSWRVMILPGLDQGPLYNKFNFS
;
A
#
# COMPACT_ATOMS: atom_id res chain seq x y z
N MET A 1 51.17 35.16 -10.86
CA MET A 1 50.37 34.61 -9.74
C MET A 1 49.16 35.52 -9.55
N SER A 2 48.02 35.18 -10.14
CA SER A 2 46.79 35.98 -10.01
C SER A 2 46.02 35.48 -8.80
N SER A 3 45.92 36.31 -7.75
CA SER A 3 45.17 35.99 -6.54
C SER A 3 43.68 36.09 -6.82
N HIS A 4 42.99 34.94 -6.77
CA HIS A 4 41.53 34.93 -6.74
C HIS A 4 41.07 35.55 -5.42
N ARG A 5 40.53 36.78 -5.49
CA ARG A 5 39.75 37.37 -4.39
C ARG A 5 38.49 36.54 -4.22
N SER A 6 38.45 35.69 -3.19
CA SER A 6 37.21 35.11 -2.69
C SER A 6 36.32 36.24 -2.18
N ARG A 7 35.20 36.48 -2.86
CA ARG A 7 34.14 37.36 -2.35
C ARG A 7 33.49 36.63 -1.16
N GLY A 8 33.64 37.18 0.04
CA GLY A 8 32.97 36.67 1.23
C GLY A 8 31.45 36.83 1.09
N PHE A 9 30.71 35.79 1.47
CA PHE A 9 29.25 35.79 1.48
C PHE A 9 28.75 36.79 2.52
N THR A 10 27.82 37.67 2.16
CA THR A 10 27.25 38.62 3.12
C THR A 10 26.19 37.92 3.98
N LEU A 11 26.09 38.29 5.26
CA LEU A 11 25.04 37.77 6.17
C LEU A 11 23.64 37.93 5.57
N VAL A 12 23.41 39.00 4.81
CA VAL A 12 22.14 39.31 4.15
C VAL A 12 21.79 38.27 3.08
N GLU A 13 22.75 37.88 2.24
CA GLU A 13 22.53 36.85 1.21
C GLU A 13 22.13 35.51 1.84
N LEU A 14 22.70 35.14 2.99
CA LEU A 14 22.35 33.90 3.69
C LEU A 14 20.94 33.94 4.27
N LEU A 15 20.57 35.06 4.89
CA LEU A 15 19.26 35.24 5.51
C LEU A 15 18.13 35.18 4.47
N VAL A 16 18.32 35.79 3.30
CA VAL A 16 17.32 35.75 2.21
C VAL A 16 17.11 34.31 1.74
N VAL A 17 18.19 33.54 1.57
CA VAL A 17 18.09 32.14 1.11
C VAL A 17 17.34 31.27 2.13
N ILE A 18 17.66 31.40 3.42
CA ILE A 18 16.96 30.65 4.47
C ILE A 18 15.48 31.04 4.54
N ALA A 19 15.15 32.33 4.40
CA ALA A 19 13.77 32.80 4.38
C ALA A 19 12.97 32.20 3.21
N ILE A 20 13.56 32.15 2.01
CA ILE A 20 12.91 31.53 0.84
C ILE A 20 12.69 30.03 1.09
N ILE A 21 13.70 29.30 1.60
CA ILE A 21 13.57 27.86 1.92
C ILE A 21 12.47 27.62 2.96
N ALA A 22 12.39 28.45 4.00
CA ALA A 22 11.37 28.32 5.04
C ALA A 22 9.95 28.50 4.48
N ILE A 23 9.73 29.48 3.59
CA ILE A 23 8.44 29.68 2.92
C ILE A 23 8.09 28.48 2.04
N LEU A 24 9.04 27.97 1.25
CA LEU A 24 8.82 26.79 0.42
C LEU A 24 8.42 25.56 1.26
N ILE A 25 9.14 25.29 2.36
CA ILE A 25 8.82 24.16 3.25
C ILE A 25 7.46 24.35 3.92
N ALA A 26 7.14 25.56 4.38
CA ALA A 26 5.87 25.86 5.03
C ALA A 26 4.66 25.57 4.11
N LEU A 27 4.81 25.80 2.81
CA LEU A 27 3.79 25.46 1.81
C LEU A 27 3.77 23.96 1.48
N LEU A 28 4.92 23.29 1.51
CA LEU A 28 5.04 21.86 1.16
C LEU A 28 4.56 20.92 2.27
N LEU A 29 4.79 21.25 3.54
CA LEU A 29 4.47 20.38 4.68
C LEU A 29 2.97 19.99 4.78
N PRO A 30 2.01 20.93 4.69
CA PRO A 30 0.59 20.57 4.67
C PRO A 30 0.20 19.79 3.41
N ALA A 31 0.79 20.11 2.26
CA ALA A 31 0.51 19.42 1.00
C ALA A 31 0.95 17.94 1.03
N VAL A 32 2.13 17.65 1.60
CA VAL A 32 2.66 16.28 1.73
C VAL A 32 1.76 15.41 2.63
N GLN A 33 1.18 15.98 3.69
CA GLN A 33 0.26 15.23 4.57
C GLN A 33 -1.03 14.86 3.85
N GLN A 34 -1.64 15.82 3.14
CA GLN A 34 -2.83 15.57 2.32
C GLN A 34 -2.57 14.51 1.25
N ALA A 35 -1.41 14.57 0.59
CA ALA A 35 -1.00 13.56 -0.39
C ALA A 35 -0.85 12.17 0.23
N ARG A 36 -0.23 12.07 1.43
CA ARG A 36 -0.12 10.79 2.16
C ARG A 36 -1.48 10.22 2.54
N GLU A 37 -2.40 11.06 3.00
CA GLU A 37 -3.75 10.65 3.35
C GLU A 37 -4.56 10.21 2.13
N ALA A 38 -4.46 10.93 1.01
CA ALA A 38 -5.04 10.52 -0.25
C ALA A 38 -4.46 9.17 -0.72
N ALA A 39 -3.15 8.97 -0.61
CA ALA A 39 -2.50 7.70 -0.95
C ALA A 39 -2.99 6.54 -0.07
N ARG A 40 -3.08 6.71 1.25
CA ARG A 40 -3.63 5.69 2.17
C ARG A 40 -5.07 5.33 1.83
N ARG A 41 -5.92 6.33 1.54
CA ARG A 41 -7.30 6.10 1.11
C ARG A 41 -7.38 5.37 -0.22
N SER A 42 -6.56 5.76 -1.19
CA SER A 42 -6.50 5.12 -2.50
C SER A 42 -6.06 3.66 -2.39
N GLN A 43 -5.04 3.39 -1.58
CA GLN A 43 -4.56 2.02 -1.32
C GLN A 43 -5.64 1.16 -0.64
N CYS A 44 -6.30 1.66 0.42
CA CYS A 44 -7.38 0.94 1.08
C CYS A 44 -8.52 0.60 0.11
N ARG A 45 -8.95 1.58 -0.70
CA ARG A 45 -9.97 1.36 -1.73
C ARG A 45 -9.52 0.32 -2.77
N ASN A 46 -8.25 0.33 -3.15
CA ASN A 46 -7.71 -0.65 -4.09
C ASN A 46 -7.66 -2.06 -3.51
N ASN A 47 -7.26 -2.20 -2.24
CA ASN A 47 -7.27 -3.49 -1.54
C ASN A 47 -8.69 -4.07 -1.50
N MET A 48 -9.71 -3.26 -1.19
CA MET A 48 -11.11 -3.69 -1.21
C MET A 48 -11.58 -4.12 -2.61
N LYS A 49 -11.15 -3.39 -3.65
CA LYS A 49 -11.42 -3.78 -5.05
C LYS A 49 -10.76 -5.10 -5.41
N GLN A 50 -9.51 -5.32 -5.03
CA GLN A 50 -8.81 -6.59 -5.26
C GLN A 50 -9.51 -7.76 -4.57
N LEU A 51 -9.98 -7.58 -3.33
CA LEU A 51 -10.78 -8.59 -2.63
C LEU A 51 -12.10 -8.89 -3.33
N GLY A 52 -12.82 -7.85 -3.79
CA GLY A 52 -14.07 -8.01 -4.54
C GLY A 52 -13.86 -8.76 -5.86
N LEU A 53 -12.81 -8.41 -6.61
CA LEU A 53 -12.45 -9.11 -7.84
C LEU A 53 -12.09 -10.57 -7.57
N ALA A 54 -11.30 -10.85 -6.53
CA ALA A 54 -10.95 -12.23 -6.17
C ALA A 54 -12.18 -13.06 -5.79
N LEU A 55 -13.15 -12.47 -5.08
CA LEU A 55 -14.43 -13.12 -4.76
C LEU A 55 -15.28 -13.40 -6.01
N HIS A 56 -15.37 -12.44 -6.93
CA HIS A 56 -16.09 -12.63 -8.19
C HIS A 56 -15.41 -13.68 -9.09
N ASN A 57 -14.08 -13.70 -9.17
CA ASN A 57 -13.33 -14.72 -9.90
C ASN A 57 -13.57 -16.13 -9.32
N TYR A 58 -13.63 -16.24 -7.98
CA TYR A 58 -14.00 -17.48 -7.31
C TYR A 58 -15.43 -17.91 -7.68
N HIS A 59 -16.39 -16.98 -7.61
CA HIS A 59 -17.78 -17.24 -7.97
C HIS A 59 -17.93 -17.66 -9.43
N ASP A 60 -17.22 -17.03 -10.36
CA ASP A 60 -17.25 -17.39 -11.78
C ASP A 60 -16.75 -18.83 -12.02
N SER A 61 -15.70 -19.24 -11.32
CA SER A 61 -15.11 -20.58 -11.45
C SER A 61 -15.90 -21.67 -10.71
N ASN A 62 -16.44 -21.36 -9.53
CA ASN A 62 -17.03 -22.35 -8.62
C ASN A 62 -18.56 -22.26 -8.52
N GLN A 63 -19.17 -21.29 -9.19
CA GLN A 63 -20.62 -21.02 -9.22
C GLN A 63 -21.24 -20.79 -7.83
N CYS A 64 -20.41 -20.46 -6.84
CA CYS A 64 -20.81 -20.13 -5.48
C CYS A 64 -19.76 -19.22 -4.83
N PHE A 65 -20.14 -18.50 -3.78
CA PHE A 65 -19.18 -17.76 -2.95
C PHE A 65 -18.44 -18.70 -1.98
N PRO A 66 -17.20 -18.35 -1.59
CA PRO A 66 -16.38 -19.25 -0.78
C PRO A 66 -17.03 -19.50 0.60
N PRO A 67 -17.11 -20.76 1.04
CA PRO A 67 -17.66 -21.10 2.35
C PRO A 67 -16.80 -20.53 3.48
N ASN A 68 -17.43 -20.15 4.59
CA ASN A 68 -16.73 -19.63 5.77
C ASN A 68 -15.66 -20.61 6.31
N SER A 69 -15.93 -21.91 6.18
CA SER A 69 -15.02 -23.01 6.53
C SER A 69 -15.02 -24.04 5.42
N HIS A 70 -13.84 -24.35 4.88
CA HIS A 70 -13.64 -25.44 3.93
C HIS A 70 -12.95 -26.61 4.64
N GLY A 71 -13.73 -27.61 5.05
CA GLY A 71 -13.28 -28.79 5.78
C GLY A 71 -14.45 -29.65 6.25
N ASN A 72 -14.23 -30.95 6.45
CA ASN A 72 -15.26 -31.88 6.86
C ASN A 72 -15.65 -31.62 8.33
N ALA A 73 -16.93 -31.38 8.60
CA ALA A 73 -17.46 -31.05 9.93
C ALA A 73 -17.23 -32.15 10.99
N THR A 74 -16.72 -33.31 10.57
CA THR A 74 -16.62 -34.52 11.38
C THR A 74 -15.24 -34.76 11.99
N ASN A 75 -14.14 -34.15 11.53
CA ASN A 75 -12.80 -34.50 12.05
C ASN A 75 -11.73 -33.37 12.12
N LEU A 76 -12.04 -32.12 11.78
CA LEU A 76 -11.11 -31.01 12.05
C LEU A 76 -11.84 -29.84 12.73
N PRO A 77 -11.42 -29.40 13.94
CA PRO A 77 -11.93 -28.18 14.56
C PRO A 77 -11.59 -26.90 13.76
N ASN A 78 -10.74 -27.00 12.74
CA ASN A 78 -10.11 -25.88 12.03
C ASN A 78 -10.16 -26.08 10.51
N GLY A 79 -11.35 -25.98 9.89
CA GLY A 79 -11.43 -25.87 8.42
C GLY A 79 -10.80 -24.56 7.93
N PHE A 80 -10.35 -24.53 6.66
CA PHE A 80 -9.70 -23.35 6.12
C PHE A 80 -10.70 -22.20 5.95
N SER A 81 -10.28 -20.98 6.31
CA SER A 81 -11.08 -19.78 6.09
C SER A 81 -11.34 -19.58 4.59
N TRP A 82 -12.50 -19.01 4.26
CA TRP A 82 -12.85 -18.55 2.91
C TRP A 82 -11.72 -17.76 2.22
N ARG A 83 -10.92 -17.04 3.00
CA ARG A 83 -9.76 -16.24 2.54
C ARG A 83 -8.72 -17.08 1.82
N VAL A 84 -8.52 -18.34 2.24
CA VAL A 84 -7.58 -19.25 1.60
C VAL A 84 -8.05 -19.57 0.18
N MET A 85 -9.35 -19.70 -0.03
CA MET A 85 -9.92 -20.09 -1.32
C MET A 85 -9.81 -19.01 -2.39
N ILE A 86 -9.73 -17.73 -1.99
CA ILE A 86 -9.57 -16.59 -2.91
C ILE A 86 -8.11 -16.20 -3.15
N LEU A 87 -7.14 -16.84 -2.49
CA LEU A 87 -5.70 -16.54 -2.65
C LEU A 87 -5.24 -16.58 -4.12
N PRO A 88 -5.67 -17.54 -4.97
CA PRO A 88 -5.31 -17.52 -6.39
C PRO A 88 -5.80 -16.26 -7.11
N GLY A 89 -6.99 -15.75 -6.77
CA GLY A 89 -7.55 -14.50 -7.31
C GLY A 89 -6.90 -13.23 -6.75
N LEU A 90 -6.02 -13.36 -5.75
CA LEU A 90 -5.18 -12.29 -5.20
C LEU A 90 -3.72 -12.39 -5.65
N ASP A 91 -3.44 -13.19 -6.70
CA ASP A 91 -2.09 -13.52 -7.17
C ASP A 91 -1.19 -14.16 -6.08
N GLN A 92 -1.79 -14.75 -5.05
CA GLN A 92 -1.09 -15.45 -3.97
C GLN A 92 -1.07 -16.97 -4.18
N GLY A 93 -0.89 -17.41 -5.43
CA GLY A 93 -0.80 -18.83 -5.80
C GLY A 93 0.27 -19.63 -5.03
N PRO A 94 1.51 -19.12 -4.82
CA PRO A 94 2.51 -19.82 -4.03
C PRO A 94 2.12 -20.04 -2.57
N LEU A 95 1.30 -19.14 -2.00
CA LEU A 95 0.77 -19.29 -0.65
C LEU A 95 -0.38 -20.29 -0.62
N TYR A 96 -1.24 -20.27 -1.64
CA TYR A 96 -2.33 -21.24 -1.80
C TYR A 96 -1.82 -22.69 -1.80
N ASN A 97 -0.75 -22.95 -2.55
CA ASN A 97 -0.17 -24.30 -2.68
C ASN A 97 0.47 -24.86 -1.41
N LYS A 98 0.66 -24.04 -0.36
CA LYS A 98 1.14 -24.51 0.95
C LYS A 98 0.03 -25.10 1.80
N PHE A 99 -1.23 -24.84 1.47
CA PHE A 99 -2.37 -25.42 2.19
C PHE A 99 -2.66 -26.80 1.64
N ASN A 100 -2.71 -27.79 2.53
CA ASN A 100 -3.08 -29.14 2.14
C ASN A 100 -4.61 -29.31 2.25
N PHE A 101 -5.27 -29.53 1.11
CA PHE A 101 -6.72 -29.75 1.00
C PHE A 101 -7.11 -31.24 0.96
N SER A 102 -6.15 -32.16 1.08
CA SER A 102 -6.36 -33.61 1.08
C SER A 102 -6.82 -34.14 2.43
#